data_AF-A0A1F9MH31-F1
#
_entry.id   AF-A0A1F9MH31-F1
#
_cell.length_a   1.000
_cell.length_b   1.000
_cell.length_c   1.000
_cell.angle_alpha   90.00
_cell.angle_beta   90.00
_cell.angle_gamma   90.00
#
_symmetry.space_group_name_H-M   'P 1'
#
loop_
_entity.id
_entity.type
_entity.pdbx_description
1 polymer ?
#
loop_
_entity_poly.entity_id
_entity_poly.type
_entity_poly.pdbx_seq_one_letter_code
_entity_poly.pdbx_strand_id
1 'polypeptide(L)'
;MEKIIELTQKNIGKFTMQSASIPIFLNSFFWEYDTATIDTAKHASLIMGRIMERGSWEAMRWLHQTYSADDLALFLRTKGIQILPARELNFWALLCGVPDRTRNHWVKKARAKNSVWTQRYAH
;
A
#
# COMPACT_ATOMS: atom_id res chain seq x y z
N MET A 1 -0.53 -35.31 -31.85
CA MET A 1 -0.30 -33.86 -31.94
C MET A 1 -0.17 -33.30 -30.52
N GLU A 2 0.80 -33.81 -29.76
CA GLU A 2 0.88 -33.70 -28.29
C GLU A 2 2.13 -32.93 -27.82
N LYS A 3 2.66 -31.99 -28.61
CA LYS A 3 3.99 -31.40 -28.33
C LYS A 3 4.10 -29.86 -28.40
N ILE A 4 2.99 -29.11 -28.40
CA ILE A 4 3.05 -27.64 -28.58
C ILE A 4 2.76 -26.84 -27.29
N ILE A 5 2.24 -27.45 -26.22
CA ILE A 5 1.81 -26.70 -25.03
C ILE A 5 2.90 -26.64 -23.93
N GLU A 6 4.06 -27.27 -24.13
CA GLU A 6 5.10 -27.42 -23.09
C GLU A 6 6.07 -26.23 -22.95
N LEU A 7 5.91 -25.14 -23.72
CA LEU A 7 6.89 -24.03 -23.75
C LEU A 7 6.42 -22.70 -23.13
N THR A 8 5.30 -22.67 -22.40
CA THR A 8 4.84 -21.47 -21.69
C THR A 8 5.08 -21.54 -20.17
N GLN A 9 6.17 -22.17 -19.74
CA GLN A 9 6.64 -22.18 -18.34
C GLN A 9 7.82 -21.22 -18.10
N LYS A 10 7.83 -20.06 -18.73
CA LYS A 10 8.84 -19.03 -18.44
C LYS A 10 8.18 -17.66 -18.33
N ASN A 11 8.04 -17.23 -17.08
CA ASN A 11 7.82 -15.85 -16.67
C ASN A 11 6.38 -15.29 -16.78
N ILE A 12 5.46 -15.89 -16.03
CA ILE A 12 4.30 -15.17 -15.50
C ILE A 12 4.42 -15.19 -13.99
N GLY A 13 4.65 -14.01 -13.41
CA GLY A 13 4.76 -13.81 -11.97
C GLY A 13 3.51 -14.37 -11.28
N LYS A 14 3.70 -15.47 -10.56
CA LYS A 14 2.85 -15.93 -9.46
C LYS A 14 2.68 -14.71 -8.53
N PHE A 15 1.48 -14.23 -8.19
CA PHE A 15 0.54 -14.88 -7.29
C PHE A 15 -0.90 -14.48 -7.63
N THR A 16 -1.73 -15.50 -7.81
CA THR A 16 -3.19 -15.43 -7.79
C THR A 16 -3.67 -14.78 -6.50
N MET A 17 -4.66 -13.88 -6.55
CA MET A 17 -5.41 -13.39 -5.39
C MET A 17 -5.98 -14.57 -4.60
N GLN A 18 -5.22 -15.03 -3.61
CA GLN A 18 -5.66 -16.00 -2.62
C GLN A 18 -5.99 -15.19 -1.37
N SER A 19 -7.25 -15.27 -0.93
CA SER A 19 -7.70 -14.82 0.39
C SER A 19 -6.87 -15.54 1.45
N ALA A 20 -5.75 -14.94 1.83
CA ALA A 20 -4.85 -15.42 2.85
C ALA A 20 -4.92 -14.49 4.07
N SER A 21 -4.73 -15.06 5.25
CA SER A 21 -4.50 -14.30 6.48
C SER A 21 -3.17 -13.56 6.40
N ILE A 22 -3.03 -12.48 7.18
CA ILE A 22 -1.76 -11.76 7.28
C ILE A 22 -0.68 -12.62 7.97
N PRO A 23 0.60 -12.51 7.55
CA PRO A 23 1.70 -13.14 8.26
C PRO A 23 1.84 -12.69 9.72
N ILE A 24 2.29 -13.59 10.60
CA ILE A 24 2.42 -13.36 12.05
C ILE A 24 3.27 -12.13 12.38
N PHE A 25 4.34 -11.86 11.63
CA PHE A 25 5.22 -10.72 11.90
C PHE A 25 4.51 -9.36 11.70
N LEU A 26 3.37 -9.33 10.99
CA LEU A 26 2.55 -8.14 10.82
C LEU A 26 1.57 -7.91 11.97
N ASN A 27 1.35 -8.88 12.85
CA ASN A 27 0.36 -8.79 13.92
C ASN A 27 0.59 -7.58 14.83
N SER A 28 1.84 -7.17 15.03
CA SER A 28 2.20 -6.00 15.83
C SER A 28 1.63 -4.68 15.28
N PHE A 29 1.38 -4.59 13.96
CA PHE A 29 0.76 -3.42 13.33
C PHE A 29 -0.76 -3.37 13.53
N PHE A 30 -1.39 -4.48 13.93
CA PHE A 30 -2.84 -4.65 14.04
C PHE A 30 -3.27 -5.11 15.43
N TRP A 31 -2.59 -4.66 16.48
CA TRP A 31 -2.89 -5.02 17.87
C TRP A 31 -4.34 -4.72 18.31
N GLU A 32 -5.01 -3.80 17.61
CA GLU A 32 -6.41 -3.41 17.84
C GLU A 32 -7.44 -4.33 17.13
N TYR A 33 -6.99 -5.30 16.33
CA TYR A 33 -7.84 -6.20 15.55
C TYR A 33 -7.53 -7.67 15.85
N ASP A 34 -8.52 -8.53 15.67
CA ASP A 34 -8.25 -9.97 15.59
C ASP A 34 -7.58 -10.30 14.26
N THR A 35 -6.25 -10.46 14.30
CA THR A 35 -5.41 -10.76 13.13
C THR A 35 -5.83 -12.02 12.37
N ALA A 36 -6.50 -12.98 13.03
CA ALA A 36 -7.01 -14.18 12.37
C ALA A 36 -8.18 -13.88 11.42
N THR A 37 -8.88 -12.77 11.61
CA THR A 37 -10.00 -12.33 10.78
C THR A 37 -9.58 -11.41 9.63
N ILE A 38 -8.33 -10.96 9.61
CA ILE A 38 -7.82 -10.03 8.59
C ILE A 38 -7.51 -10.80 7.31
N ASP A 39 -8.49 -10.78 6.39
CA ASP A 39 -8.33 -11.19 5.00
C ASP A 39 -7.58 -10.12 4.18
N THR A 40 -6.52 -10.52 3.50
CA THR A 40 -5.67 -9.64 2.67
C THR A 40 -6.39 -8.97 1.51
N ALA A 41 -7.37 -9.63 0.88
CA ALA A 41 -8.13 -9.03 -0.22
C ALA A 41 -9.24 -8.10 0.31
N LYS A 42 -10.04 -8.59 1.26
CA LYS A 42 -11.20 -7.83 1.80
C LYS A 42 -10.76 -6.61 2.59
N HIS A 43 -9.64 -6.70 3.30
CA HIS A 43 -9.12 -5.62 4.16
C HIS A 43 -7.90 -4.91 3.56
N ALA A 44 -7.71 -4.98 2.24
CA ALA A 44 -6.58 -4.38 1.54
C ALA A 44 -6.36 -2.90 1.91
N SER A 45 -7.43 -2.10 1.97
CA SER A 45 -7.34 -0.68 2.37
C SER A 45 -6.79 -0.48 3.79
N LEU A 46 -7.21 -1.32 4.74
CA LEU A 46 -6.74 -1.26 6.13
C LEU A 46 -5.25 -1.61 6.19
N ILE A 47 -4.87 -2.69 5.51
CA ILE A 47 -3.51 -3.21 5.50
C ILE A 47 -2.55 -2.21 4.83
N MET A 48 -2.90 -1.74 3.63
CA MET A 48 -2.13 -0.73 2.90
C MET A 48 -1.96 0.53 3.73
N GLY A 49 -3.04 1.08 4.29
CA GLY A 49 -2.95 2.29 5.12
C GLY A 49 -2.01 2.13 6.29
N ARG A 50 -2.16 1.04 7.05
CA ARG A 50 -1.36 0.78 8.26
C ARG A 50 0.13 0.59 7.95
N ILE A 51 0.44 -0.23 6.94
CA ILE A 51 1.83 -0.52 6.57
C ILE A 51 2.47 0.68 5.86
N MET A 52 1.73 1.39 5.00
CA MET A 52 2.28 2.55 4.31
C MET A 52 2.63 3.68 5.28
N GLU A 53 1.87 3.83 6.38
CA GLU A 53 2.09 4.89 7.37
C GLU A 53 3.26 4.58 8.32
N ARG A 54 3.35 3.35 8.85
CA ARG A 54 4.28 3.03 9.95
C ARG A 54 4.98 1.68 9.81
N GLY A 55 4.91 1.06 8.62
CA GLY A 55 5.48 -0.26 8.38
C GLY A 55 6.99 -0.32 8.57
N SER A 56 7.48 -1.46 9.08
CA SER A 56 8.90 -1.81 9.04
C SER A 56 9.32 -2.13 7.60
N TRP A 57 10.63 -2.18 7.34
CA TRP A 57 11.16 -2.57 6.03
C TRP A 57 10.62 -3.92 5.53
N GLU A 58 10.49 -4.89 6.43
CA GLU A 58 9.94 -6.22 6.12
C GLU A 58 8.47 -6.12 5.74
N ALA A 59 7.68 -5.31 6.47
CA ALA A 59 6.28 -5.08 6.15
C ALA A 59 6.10 -4.37 4.81
N MET A 60 6.96 -3.39 4.50
CA MET A 60 6.96 -2.68 3.21
C MET A 60 7.26 -3.63 2.05
N ARG A 61 8.25 -4.51 2.22
CA ARG A 61 8.61 -5.52 1.21
C ARG A 61 7.45 -6.49 0.98
N TRP A 62 6.83 -6.97 2.05
CA TRP A 62 5.66 -7.84 1.94
C TRP A 62 4.49 -7.15 1.25
N LEU A 63 4.23 -5.87 1.56
CA LEU A 63 3.16 -5.10 0.93
C LEU A 63 3.36 -5.00 -0.57
N HIS A 64 4.58 -4.68 -1.00
CA HIS A 64 4.94 -4.58 -2.42
C HIS A 64 4.91 -5.93 -3.15
N GLN A 65 5.09 -7.05 -2.45
CA GLN A 65 4.97 -8.39 -3.01
C GLN A 65 3.51 -8.87 -3.07
N THR A 66 2.68 -8.40 -2.14
CA THR A 66 1.28 -8.84 -1.98
C THR A 66 0.33 -8.09 -2.91
N TYR A 67 0.57 -6.78 -3.12
CA TYR A 67 -0.29 -5.93 -3.94
C TYR A 67 0.45 -5.39 -5.15
N SER A 68 -0.25 -5.28 -6.28
CA SER A 68 0.34 -4.72 -7.49
C SER A 68 0.64 -3.22 -7.30
N ALA A 69 1.57 -2.68 -8.09
CA ALA A 69 1.84 -1.25 -8.12
C ALA A 69 0.58 -0.43 -8.45
N ASP A 70 -0.31 -0.97 -9.30
CA ASP A 70 -1.58 -0.34 -9.67
C ASP A 70 -2.57 -0.30 -8.49
N ASP A 71 -2.68 -1.38 -7.71
CA ASP A 71 -3.53 -1.42 -6.52
C ASP A 71 -3.05 -0.42 -5.47
N LEU A 72 -1.73 -0.37 -5.25
CA LEU A 72 -1.12 0.59 -4.34
C LEU A 72 -1.33 2.03 -4.83
N ALA A 73 -1.14 2.31 -6.12
CA ALA A 73 -1.38 3.63 -6.70
C ALA A 73 -2.86 4.05 -6.61
N LEU A 74 -3.79 3.11 -6.82
CA LEU A 74 -5.22 3.33 -6.66
C LEU A 74 -5.57 3.69 -5.21
N PHE A 75 -4.99 2.99 -4.25
CA PHE A 75 -5.15 3.30 -2.83
C PHE A 75 -4.59 4.70 -2.49
N LEU A 76 -3.39 5.04 -2.98
CA LEU A 76 -2.79 6.35 -2.74
C LEU A 76 -3.68 7.49 -3.28
N ARG A 77 -4.24 7.29 -4.48
CA ARG A 77 -5.15 8.26 -5.13
C ARG A 77 -6.46 8.43 -4.38
N THR A 78 -7.07 7.33 -3.92
CA THR A 78 -8.41 7.34 -3.32
C THR A 78 -8.39 7.73 -1.84
N LYS A 79 -7.43 7.20 -1.07
CA LYS A 79 -7.37 7.39 0.39
C LYS A 79 -6.05 7.97 0.86
N GLY A 80 -4.93 7.63 0.21
CA GLY A 80 -3.58 7.97 0.67
C GLY A 80 -3.37 9.47 0.95
N ILE A 81 -3.90 10.35 0.11
CA ILE A 81 -3.79 11.82 0.30
C ILE A 81 -4.41 12.28 1.64
N GLN A 82 -5.49 11.63 2.07
CA GLN A 82 -6.22 12.00 3.29
C GLN A 82 -5.63 11.38 4.54
N ILE A 83 -5.13 10.15 4.46
CA ILE A 83 -4.70 9.38 5.64
C ILE A 83 -3.19 9.43 5.86
N LEU A 84 -2.37 9.43 4.81
CA LEU A 84 -0.92 9.33 4.94
C LEU A 84 -0.29 10.70 5.21
N PRO A 85 0.79 10.74 5.99
CA PRO A 85 1.64 11.92 6.03
C PRO A 85 2.36 12.09 4.68
N ALA A 86 2.71 13.34 4.38
CA ALA A 86 3.17 13.73 3.03
C ALA A 86 4.48 13.05 2.60
N ARG A 87 5.31 12.64 3.56
CA ARG A 87 6.59 11.96 3.31
C ARG A 87 6.35 10.54 2.81
N GLU A 88 5.49 9.80 3.49
CA GLU A 88 5.12 8.42 3.21
C GLU A 88 4.36 8.37 1.89
N LEU A 89 3.39 9.28 1.68
CA LEU A 89 2.69 9.43 0.41
C LEU A 89 3.66 9.64 -0.78
N ASN A 90 4.68 10.48 -0.60
CA ASN A 90 5.69 10.74 -1.63
C ASN A 90 6.51 9.49 -1.96
N PHE A 91 6.96 8.77 -0.92
CA PHE A 91 7.74 7.55 -1.07
C PHE A 91 6.96 6.48 -1.83
N TRP A 92 5.72 6.19 -1.41
CA TRP A 92 4.91 5.16 -2.06
C TRP A 92 4.49 5.53 -3.48
N ALA A 93 4.18 6.80 -3.73
CA ALA A 93 3.88 7.27 -5.08
C ALA A 93 5.09 7.12 -6.02
N LEU A 94 6.31 7.39 -5.54
CA LEU A 94 7.54 7.13 -6.30
C LEU A 94 7.70 5.63 -6.57
N LEU A 95 7.51 4.78 -5.56
CA LEU A 95 7.65 3.33 -5.68
C LEU A 95 6.66 2.73 -6.70
N CYS A 96 5.44 3.27 -6.75
CA CYS A 96 4.41 2.82 -7.70
C CYS A 96 4.58 3.42 -9.11
N GLY A 97 5.63 4.22 -9.37
CA GLY A 97 5.86 4.84 -10.67
C GLY A 97 4.88 5.96 -11.02
N VAL A 98 4.27 6.61 -10.03
CA VAL A 98 3.33 7.73 -10.26
C VAL A 98 4.11 8.93 -10.84
N PRO A 99 3.63 9.54 -11.95
CA PRO A 99 4.32 10.66 -12.57
C PRO A 99 4.56 11.83 -11.62
N ASP A 100 5.73 12.47 -11.75
CA ASP A 100 6.19 13.57 -10.89
C ASP A 100 5.16 14.69 -10.72
N ARG A 101 4.49 15.10 -11.79
CA ARG A 101 3.43 16.13 -11.73
C ARG A 101 2.29 15.74 -10.81
N THR A 102 1.84 14.49 -10.90
CA THR A 102 0.75 13.93 -10.10
C THR A 102 1.19 13.75 -8.65
N ARG A 103 2.37 13.16 -8.43
CA ARG A 103 2.98 12.98 -7.11
C ARG A 103 3.12 14.32 -6.38
N ASN A 104 3.70 15.33 -7.03
CA ASN A 104 3.92 16.65 -6.44
C ASN A 104 2.58 17.32 -6.07
N HIS A 105 1.54 17.15 -6.90
CA HIS A 105 0.19 17.63 -6.58
C HIS A 105 -0.37 16.96 -5.32
N TRP A 106 -0.27 15.64 -5.23
CA TRP A 106 -0.74 14.87 -4.06
C TRP A 106 -0.01 15.28 -2.78
N VAL A 107 1.32 15.38 -2.83
CA VAL A 107 2.16 15.79 -1.70
C VAL A 107 1.83 17.21 -1.25
N LYS A 108 1.63 18.15 -2.18
CA LYS A 108 1.22 19.53 -1.85
C LYS A 108 -0.12 19.54 -1.11
N LYS A 109 -1.10 18.77 -1.58
CA LYS A 109 -2.42 18.65 -0.96
C LYS A 109 -2.33 18.03 0.45
N ALA A 110 -1.53 16.98 0.62
CA ALA A 110 -1.31 16.34 1.92
C ALA A 110 -0.61 17.27 2.93
N ARG A 111 0.35 18.10 2.49
CA ARG A 111 1.01 19.10 3.35
C ARG A 111 0.06 20.21 3.80
N ALA A 112 -0.76 20.71 2.89
CA ALA A 112 -1.76 21.75 3.20
C ALA A 112 -2.77 21.27 4.25
N LYS A 113 -3.10 19.97 4.27
CA LYS A 113 -3.95 19.39 5.33
C LYS A 113 -3.31 19.49 6.71
N ASN A 114 -2.02 19.16 6.83
CA ASN A 114 -1.32 19.23 8.11
C ASN A 114 -1.22 20.67 8.63
N SER A 115 -1.03 21.66 7.75
CA SER A 115 -0.99 23.06 8.17
C SER A 115 -2.33 23.57 8.72
N VAL A 116 -3.47 23.04 8.27
CA VAL A 116 -4.79 23.43 8.82
C VAL A 116 -4.90 23.06 10.30
N TRP A 117 -4.39 21.91 10.72
CA TRP A 117 -4.36 21.53 12.13
C TRP A 117 -3.33 22.34 12.92
N THR A 118 -2.15 22.61 12.34
CA THR A 118 -1.12 23.46 12.96
C THR A 118 -1.63 24.89 13.21
N GLN A 119 -2.42 25.46 12.29
CA GLN A 119 -2.99 26.80 12.46
C GLN A 119 -4.03 26.89 13.58
N ARG A 120 -4.67 25.78 13.98
CA ARG A 120 -5.71 25.78 15.03
C ARG A 120 -5.15 25.81 16.45
N TYR A 121 -3.89 25.46 16.64
CA TYR A 121 -3.22 25.44 17.94
C TYR A 121 -2.09 26.47 18.05
N ALA A 122 -1.99 27.39 17.09
CA ALA A 122 -1.10 28.54 17.17
C ALA A 122 -1.76 29.62 18.05
N HIS A 123 -1.66 29.44 19.37
CA HIS A 123 -2.00 30.43 20.39
C HIS A 123 -0.77 30.72 21.24
#